data_AF-W1W5N2-F1
#
_entry.id   AF-W1W5N2-F1
#
_cell.length_a   1.000
_cell.length_b   1.000
_cell.length_c   1.000
_cell.angle_alpha   90.00
_cell.angle_beta   90.00
_cell.angle_gamma   90.00
#
_symmetry.space_group_name_H-M   'P 1'
#
loop_
_entity.id
_entity.type
_entity.pdbx_description
1 polymer ?
#
loop_
_entity_poly.entity_id
_entity_poly.type
_entity_poly.pdbx_seq_one_letter_code
_entity_poly.pdbx_strand_id
1 'polypeptide(L)'
;MMQTVNERLRDESIAHAVWISRYSTGVAARMVKILNDSDAELTARLLIALDSLDPGSFTVKRLESLLASVREVNRTAINSMFTSLSGELNELAIYEAGYQLSLFDSLLPDFVADVHPLVGISSDALYAAAMARPF
;
A
#
# COMPACT_ATOMS: atom_id res chain seq x y z
N MET A 1 -36.14 -0.06 -20.30
CA MET A 1 -36.00 -1.46 -19.83
C MET A 1 -35.40 -1.40 -18.44
N MET A 2 -35.93 -2.15 -17.47
CA MET A 2 -35.39 -2.20 -16.11
C MET A 2 -34.14 -3.08 -16.10
N GLN A 3 -33.06 -2.60 -15.49
CA GLN A 3 -31.80 -3.31 -15.44
C GLN A 3 -31.93 -4.58 -14.59
N THR A 4 -31.44 -5.70 -15.08
CA THR A 4 -31.47 -6.98 -14.37
C THR A 4 -30.45 -7.00 -13.22
N VAL A 5 -30.64 -7.87 -12.23
CA VAL A 5 -29.68 -8.06 -11.13
C VAL A 5 -28.28 -8.40 -11.66
N ASN A 6 -28.19 -9.23 -12.70
CA ASN A 6 -26.91 -9.61 -13.30
C ASN A 6 -26.20 -8.44 -13.97
N GLU A 7 -26.95 -7.54 -14.64
CA GLU A 7 -26.38 -6.33 -15.23
C GLU A 7 -25.90 -5.36 -14.15
N ARG A 8 -26.64 -5.23 -13.04
CA ARG A 8 -26.22 -4.43 -11.88
C ARG A 8 -24.96 -4.99 -11.23
N LEU A 9 -24.90 -6.30 -11.00
CA LEU A 9 -23.71 -6.97 -10.46
C LEU A 9 -22.50 -6.78 -11.37
N ARG A 10 -22.68 -6.88 -12.69
CA ARG A 10 -21.61 -6.64 -13.66
C ARG A 10 -21.12 -5.20 -13.58
N ASP A 11 -22.01 -4.22 -13.58
CA ASP A 11 -21.65 -2.82 -13.56
C ASP A 11 -20.93 -2.45 -12.24
N GLU A 12 -21.40 -2.96 -11.10
CA GLU A 12 -20.71 -2.81 -9.80
C GLU A 12 -19.33 -3.49 -9.80
N SER A 13 -19.18 -4.68 -10.41
CA SER A 13 -17.87 -5.33 -10.51
C SER A 13 -16.87 -4.52 -11.36
N ILE A 14 -17.32 -3.87 -12.42
CA ILE A 14 -16.51 -2.99 -13.27
C ILE A 14 -16.14 -1.72 -12.50
N ALA A 15 -17.12 -1.10 -11.83
CA ALA A 15 -16.89 0.08 -11.01
C ALA A 15 -15.85 -0.23 -9.92
N HIS A 16 -16.00 -1.35 -9.22
CA HIS A 16 -15.09 -1.82 -8.19
C HIS A 16 -13.67 -2.02 -8.70
N ALA A 17 -13.51 -2.69 -9.86
CA ALA A 17 -12.20 -2.88 -10.48
C ALA A 17 -11.49 -1.55 -10.80
N VAL A 18 -12.26 -0.55 -11.26
CA VAL A 18 -11.73 0.80 -11.51
C VAL A 18 -11.35 1.49 -10.19
N TRP A 19 -12.15 1.35 -9.14
CA TRP A 19 -11.85 1.89 -7.81
C TRP A 19 -10.57 1.29 -7.22
N ILE A 20 -10.42 -0.04 -7.25
CA ILE A 20 -9.20 -0.74 -6.81
C ILE A 20 -7.99 -0.24 -7.61
N SER A 21 -8.11 -0.12 -8.94
CA SER A 21 -7.01 0.34 -9.79
C SER A 21 -6.55 1.76 -9.41
N ARG A 22 -7.50 2.68 -9.16
CA ARG A 22 -7.20 4.05 -8.73
C ARG A 22 -6.59 4.09 -7.33
N TYR A 23 -7.14 3.30 -6.40
CA TYR A 23 -6.61 3.18 -5.04
C TYR A 23 -5.17 2.68 -5.05
N SER A 24 -4.90 1.57 -5.75
CA SER A 24 -3.57 0.99 -5.90
C SER A 24 -2.57 1.99 -6.48
N THR A 25 -2.96 2.74 -7.52
CA THR A 25 -2.13 3.78 -8.12
C THR A 25 -1.84 4.91 -7.12
N GLY A 26 -2.83 5.32 -6.33
CA GLY A 26 -2.68 6.34 -5.30
C GLY A 26 -1.74 5.92 -4.16
N VAL A 27 -1.86 4.67 -3.69
CA VAL A 27 -0.96 4.09 -2.68
C VAL A 27 0.47 4.03 -3.22
N ALA A 28 0.65 3.55 -4.45
CA ALA A 28 1.97 3.49 -5.09
C ALA A 28 2.61 4.88 -5.20
N ALA A 29 1.84 5.90 -5.62
CA ALA A 29 2.32 7.28 -5.67
C ALA A 29 2.72 7.82 -4.30
N ARG A 30 1.97 7.48 -3.23
CA ARG A 30 2.35 7.83 -1.84
C ARG A 30 3.66 7.16 -1.43
N MET A 31 3.85 5.88 -1.75
CA MET A 31 5.09 5.15 -1.43
C MET A 31 6.30 5.75 -2.15
N VAL A 32 6.16 6.05 -3.44
CA VAL A 32 7.21 6.73 -4.22
C VAL A 32 7.54 8.10 -3.62
N LYS A 33 6.53 8.85 -3.18
CA LYS A 33 6.75 10.14 -2.52
C LYS A 33 7.59 10.00 -1.24
N ILE A 34 7.27 9.04 -0.36
CA ILE A 34 8.05 8.77 0.86
C ILE A 34 9.53 8.49 0.53
N LEU A 35 9.77 7.68 -0.50
CA LEU A 35 11.13 7.37 -0.95
C LEU A 35 11.85 8.60 -1.50
N ASN A 36 11.18 9.40 -2.34
CA ASN A 36 11.78 10.61 -2.92
C ASN A 36 12.08 11.69 -1.88
N ASP A 37 11.17 11.89 -0.91
CA ASP A 37 11.37 12.84 0.19
C ASP A 37 12.60 12.42 1.03
N SER A 38 12.77 11.12 1.25
CA SER A 38 13.92 10.55 1.94
C SER A 38 15.23 10.66 1.14
N ASP A 39 15.17 10.50 -0.19
CA ASP A 39 16.32 10.66 -1.09
C ASP A 39 16.81 12.12 -1.16
N ALA A 40 15.88 13.08 -1.16
CA ALA A 40 16.20 14.50 -1.07
C ALA A 40 16.89 14.82 0.26
N GLU A 41 16.41 14.25 1.37
CA GLU A 41 17.05 14.38 2.69
C GLU A 41 18.45 13.76 2.71
N LEU A 42 18.60 12.56 2.16
CA LEU A 42 19.89 11.88 2.01
C LEU A 42 20.90 12.74 1.24
N THR A 43 20.47 13.29 0.11
CA THR A 43 21.29 14.16 -0.73
C THR A 43 21.70 15.42 0.00
N ALA A 44 20.78 16.08 0.71
CA ALA A 44 21.09 17.27 1.49
C ALA A 44 22.11 16.98 2.62
N ARG A 45 21.94 15.87 3.35
CA ARG A 45 22.88 15.45 4.41
C ARG A 45 24.25 15.12 3.85
N LEU A 46 24.32 14.47 2.68
CA LEU A 46 25.56 14.18 1.98
C LEU A 46 26.29 15.45 1.53
N LEU A 47 25.57 16.42 0.97
CA LEU A 47 26.17 17.69 0.55
C LEU A 47 26.75 18.47 1.74
N ILE A 48 26.00 18.59 2.84
CA ILE A 48 26.49 19.24 4.07
C ILE A 48 27.73 18.52 4.61
N ALA A 49 27.68 17.19 4.62
CA ALA A 49 28.81 16.38 5.06
C ALA A 49 30.04 16.61 4.19
N LEU A 50 29.89 16.65 2.87
CA LEU A 50 30.99 16.90 1.93
C LEU A 50 31.55 18.31 2.03
N ASP A 51 30.69 19.32 2.20
CA ASP A 51 31.10 20.74 2.33
C ASP A 51 31.87 20.99 3.63
N SER A 52 31.61 20.20 4.67
CA SER A 52 32.36 20.23 5.94
C SER A 52 33.73 19.55 5.89
N LEU A 53 34.11 18.93 4.76
CA LEU A 53 35.40 18.24 4.61
C LEU A 53 36.47 19.20 4.07
N ASP A 54 37.57 19.32 4.82
CA ASP A 54 38.78 19.97 4.34
C ASP A 54 39.44 19.06 3.27
N PRO A 55 39.84 19.58 2.08
CA PRO A 55 40.43 18.77 1.01
C PRO A 55 41.64 17.90 1.43
N GLY A 56 42.29 18.22 2.55
CA GLY A 56 43.39 17.44 3.13
C GLY A 56 42.99 16.32 4.10
N SER A 57 41.72 16.20 4.50
CA SER A 57 41.28 15.28 5.58
C SER A 57 40.44 14.08 5.12
N PHE A 58 40.51 13.71 3.83
CA PHE A 58 39.85 12.52 3.28
C PHE A 58 40.45 11.23 3.89
N THR A 59 39.94 10.86 5.06
CA THR A 59 40.29 9.59 5.73
C THR A 59 39.19 8.57 5.49
N VAL A 60 39.58 7.31 5.28
CA VAL A 60 38.66 6.17 5.09
C VAL A 60 37.62 6.11 6.22
N LYS A 61 38.05 6.34 7.47
CA LYS A 61 37.17 6.38 8.65
C LYS A 61 36.03 7.40 8.56
N ARG A 62 36.26 8.55 7.91
CA ARG A 62 35.23 9.59 7.76
C ARG A 62 34.22 9.21 6.68
N LEU A 63 34.66 8.62 5.57
CA LEU A 63 33.78 8.07 4.53
C LEU A 63 32.90 6.93 5.07
N GLU A 64 33.46 6.05 5.91
CA GLU A 64 32.70 5.00 6.60
C GLU A 64 31.61 5.57 7.50
N SER A 65 31.91 6.67 8.22
CA SER A 65 30.92 7.36 9.05
C SER A 65 29.79 7.99 8.24
N LEU A 66 30.10 8.59 7.08
CA LEU A 66 29.08 9.13 6.18
C LEU A 66 28.22 8.05 5.57
N LEU A 67 28.83 6.95 5.13
CA LEU A 67 28.11 5.78 4.62
C LEU A 67 27.18 5.18 5.68
N ALA A 68 27.61 5.11 6.94
CA ALA A 68 26.78 4.66 8.05
C ALA A 68 25.55 5.56 8.25
N SER A 69 25.73 6.88 8.20
CA SER A 69 24.64 7.86 8.29
C SER A 69 23.62 7.72 7.16
N VAL A 70 24.10 7.55 5.92
CA VAL A 70 23.24 7.31 4.74
C VAL A 70 22.45 6.01 4.88
N ARG A 71 23.12 4.93 5.30
CA ARG A 71 22.46 3.63 5.52
C ARG A 71 21.36 3.72 6.58
N GLU A 72 21.56 4.51 7.63
CA GLU A 72 20.55 4.70 8.66
C GLU A 72 19.30 5.40 8.11
N VAL A 73 19.48 6.50 7.39
CA VAL A 73 18.35 7.24 6.79
C VAL A 73 17.63 6.38 5.76
N ASN A 74 18.37 5.64 4.93
CA ASN A 74 17.78 4.70 3.96
C ASN A 74 16.95 3.61 4.66
N ARG A 75 17.45 3.04 5.76
CA ARG A 75 16.71 2.07 6.58
C ARG A 75 15.43 2.68 7.16
N THR A 76 15.50 3.88 7.69
CA THR A 76 14.32 4.59 8.22
C THR A 76 13.28 4.86 7.12
N ALA A 77 13.73 5.24 5.91
CA ALA A 77 12.86 5.45 4.76
C ALA A 77 12.13 4.17 4.33
N ILE A 78 12.87 3.06 4.17
CA ILE A 78 12.30 1.76 3.81
C ILE A 78 11.31 1.29 4.88
N ASN A 79 11.67 1.41 6.16
CA ASN A 79 10.77 1.03 7.25
C ASN A 79 9.49 1.87 7.25
N SER A 80 9.61 3.19 7.05
CA SER A 80 8.45 4.09 6.99
C SER A 80 7.53 3.76 5.81
N MET A 81 8.10 3.50 4.63
CA MET A 81 7.36 3.02 3.47
C MET A 81 6.64 1.70 3.78
N PHE A 82 7.33 0.72 4.36
CA PHE A 82 6.76 -0.60 4.64
C PHE A 82 5.64 -0.52 5.69
N THR A 83 5.82 0.27 6.75
CA THR A 83 4.76 0.52 7.76
C THR A 83 3.55 1.19 7.12
N SER A 84 3.75 2.21 6.29
CA SER A 84 2.64 2.87 5.60
C SER A 84 1.90 1.93 4.66
N LEU A 85 2.62 1.15 3.86
CA LEU A 85 2.04 0.17 2.94
C LEU A 85 1.26 -0.92 3.68
N SER A 86 1.80 -1.42 4.79
CA SER A 86 1.13 -2.42 5.62
C SER A 86 -0.19 -1.90 6.20
N GLY A 87 -0.22 -0.63 6.62
CA GLY A 87 -1.45 0.03 7.07
C GLY A 87 -2.51 0.11 5.95
N GLU A 88 -2.11 0.54 4.76
CA GLU A 88 -2.99 0.66 3.58
C GLU A 88 -3.53 -0.70 3.11
N LEU A 89 -2.71 -1.76 3.20
CA LEU A 89 -3.14 -3.13 2.90
C LEU A 89 -4.12 -3.67 3.94
N ASN A 90 -3.93 -3.33 5.22
CA ASN A 90 -4.83 -3.73 6.28
C ASN A 90 -6.20 -3.04 6.15
N GLU A 91 -6.22 -1.74 5.89
CA GLU A 91 -7.46 -0.99 5.63
C GLU A 91 -8.19 -1.54 4.40
N LEU A 92 -7.46 -1.84 3.32
CA LEU A 92 -8.04 -2.46 2.14
C LEU A 92 -8.60 -3.86 2.44
N ALA A 93 -7.90 -4.68 3.21
CA ALA A 93 -8.37 -6.02 3.58
C ALA A 93 -9.67 -5.99 4.40
N ILE A 94 -9.79 -5.02 5.33
CA ILE A 94 -11.02 -4.80 6.10
C ILE A 94 -12.17 -4.39 5.18
N TYR A 95 -11.93 -3.48 4.24
CA TYR A 95 -12.94 -3.03 3.28
C TYR A 95 -13.41 -4.18 2.37
N GLU A 96 -12.47 -4.91 1.75
CA GLU A 96 -12.78 -5.99 0.81
C GLU A 96 -13.48 -7.17 1.48
N ALA A 97 -13.16 -7.47 2.75
CA ALA A 97 -13.83 -8.52 3.51
C ALA A 97 -15.35 -8.29 3.62
N GLY A 98 -15.78 -7.02 3.73
CA GLY A 98 -17.20 -6.65 3.84
C GLY A 98 -17.87 -6.32 2.51
N TYR A 99 -17.11 -5.84 1.52
CA TYR A 99 -17.64 -5.34 0.26
C TYR A 99 -18.52 -6.36 -0.46
N GLN A 100 -17.99 -7.56 -0.72
CA GLN A 100 -18.70 -8.58 -1.51
C GLN A 100 -19.99 -9.06 -0.82
N LEU A 101 -19.97 -9.19 0.51
CA LEU A 101 -21.13 -9.59 1.29
C LEU A 101 -22.22 -8.51 1.22
N SER A 102 -21.86 -7.23 1.44
CA SER A 102 -22.80 -6.11 1.35
C SER A 102 -23.38 -5.91 -0.05
N LEU A 103 -22.59 -6.18 -1.10
CA LEU A 103 -23.04 -6.14 -2.48
C LEU A 103 -24.09 -7.22 -2.73
N PHE A 104 -23.85 -8.43 -2.24
CA PHE A 104 -24.79 -9.54 -2.38
C PHE A 104 -26.05 -9.34 -1.55
N ASP A 105 -25.95 -8.89 -0.31
CA ASP A 105 -27.11 -8.56 0.54
C ASP A 105 -28.01 -7.48 -0.10
N SER A 106 -27.43 -6.53 -0.83
CA SER A 106 -28.19 -5.44 -1.44
C SER A 106 -28.79 -5.77 -2.82
N LEU A 107 -28.25 -6.76 -3.53
CA LEU A 107 -28.62 -7.06 -4.92
C LEU A 107 -29.28 -8.42 -5.12
N LEU A 108 -29.01 -9.40 -4.27
CA LEU A 108 -29.59 -10.73 -4.41
C LEU A 108 -31.07 -10.74 -4.01
N PRO A 109 -31.94 -11.36 -4.81
CA PRO A 109 -33.32 -11.61 -4.42
C PRO A 109 -33.41 -12.61 -3.25
N ASP A 110 -34.39 -12.43 -2.36
CA ASP A 110 -34.62 -13.24 -1.16
C ASP A 110 -34.65 -14.76 -1.44
N PHE A 111 -35.28 -15.18 -2.54
CA PHE A 111 -35.37 -16.59 -2.92
C PHE A 111 -34.02 -17.25 -3.24
N VAL A 112 -32.98 -16.48 -3.54
CA VAL A 112 -31.61 -16.97 -3.75
C VAL A 112 -30.85 -17.01 -2.43
N ALA A 113 -31.02 -15.99 -1.59
CA ALA A 113 -30.41 -15.90 -0.27
C ALA A 113 -30.88 -17.03 0.67
N ASP A 114 -32.16 -17.42 0.57
CA ASP A 114 -32.74 -18.51 1.37
C ASP A 114 -32.16 -19.89 1.05
N VAL A 115 -31.67 -20.09 -0.19
CA VAL A 115 -31.10 -21.38 -0.65
C VAL A 115 -29.60 -21.44 -0.41
N HIS A 116 -28.92 -20.30 -0.43
CA HIS A 116 -27.46 -20.20 -0.33
C HIS A 116 -27.05 -19.19 0.74
N PRO A 117 -26.75 -19.62 1.98
CA PRO A 117 -26.28 -18.72 3.02
C PRO A 117 -24.94 -18.12 2.62
N LEU A 118 -24.86 -16.79 2.62
CA LEU A 118 -23.62 -16.07 2.33
C LEU A 118 -22.66 -16.20 3.51
N VAL A 119 -21.41 -16.55 3.24
CA VAL A 119 -20.35 -16.65 4.25
C VAL A 119 -19.29 -15.60 3.95
N GLY A 120 -19.06 -14.71 4.91
CA GLY A 120 -18.00 -13.71 4.81
C GLY A 120 -16.61 -14.33 4.98
N ILE A 121 -15.60 -13.67 4.41
CA ILE A 121 -14.19 -14.01 4.64
C ILE A 121 -13.68 -13.10 5.76
N SER A 122 -12.84 -13.62 6.67
CA SER A 122 -12.25 -12.76 7.70
C SER A 122 -11.23 -11.79 7.11
N SER A 123 -11.23 -10.55 7.57
CA SER A 123 -10.25 -9.52 7.19
C SER A 123 -8.81 -9.99 7.47
N ASP A 124 -8.60 -10.69 8.57
CA ASP A 124 -7.29 -11.23 8.95
C ASP A 124 -6.78 -12.28 7.95
N ALA A 125 -7.67 -13.14 7.43
CA ALA A 125 -7.29 -14.12 6.42
C ALA A 125 -6.96 -13.46 5.08
N LEU A 126 -7.72 -12.42 4.70
CA LEU A 126 -7.45 -11.60 3.52
C LEU A 126 -6.11 -10.86 3.62
N TYR A 127 -5.85 -10.20 4.75
CA TYR A 127 -4.58 -9.52 5.01
C TYR A 127 -3.41 -10.49 5.02
N ALA A 128 -3.54 -11.63 5.71
CA ALA A 128 -2.50 -12.66 5.74
C ALA A 128 -2.20 -13.21 4.33
N ALA A 129 -3.21 -13.44 3.50
CA ALA A 129 -3.03 -13.88 2.12
C ALA A 129 -2.30 -12.83 1.26
N ALA A 130 -2.62 -11.54 1.42
CA ALA A 130 -1.93 -10.45 0.75
C ALA A 130 -0.46 -10.33 1.18
N MET A 131 -0.20 -10.44 2.49
CA MET A 131 1.15 -10.35 3.06
C MET A 131 2.01 -11.60 2.84
N ALA A 132 1.41 -12.76 2.58
CA ALA A 132 2.12 -14.02 2.31
C ALA A 132 2.81 -14.06 0.93
N ARG A 133 2.42 -13.16 0.02
CA ARG A 133 3.12 -12.93 -1.26
C ARG A 133 3.46 -11.44 -1.36
N PRO A 134 4.42 -10.94 -0.57
CA PRO A 134 4.97 -9.64 -0.83
C PRO A 134 5.67 -9.72 -2.20
N PHE A 135 5.31 -8.79 -3.07
CA PHE A 135 5.82 -8.58 -4.42
C PHE A 135 7.32 -8.83 -4.57
#